data_AF-A0A0J7K2K1-F1
#
_entry.id   AF-A0A0J7K2K1-F1
#
_cell.length_a   1.000
_cell.length_b   1.000
_cell.length_c   1.000
_cell.angle_alpha   90.00
_cell.angle_beta   90.00
_cell.angle_gamma   90.00
#
_symmetry.space_group_name_H-M   'P 1'
#
loop_
_entity.id
_entity.type
_entity.pdbx_description
1 polymer ?
#
loop_
_entity_poly.entity_id
_entity_poly.type
_entity_poly.pdbx_seq_one_letter_code
_entity_poly.pdbx_strand_id
1 'polypeptide(L)'
;MTALNNAVRHATDGFIGILDMFGFEDPKPSQLEHLCINLCAETMQHFYNTHIFKSSIESCRDEGIRCDVEVDYVDNVPCIDLISSLLRLFLGVNRPAYFDLQRTGLLSMLDVEGSIHGTAESYVAKVKVQHKQNPRLFEPRPVDCRSFGIQHFAGRVTYDASDFLDTNKDVVPDDLVAVFYKHTCSFGFATHLFGSELKALYASDTVPRGVSFRISPTSHTDL
;
A
#
# COMPACT_ATOMS: atom_id res chain seq x y z
N MET A 1 -13.96 9.76 9.75
CA MET A 1 -12.89 10.33 10.59
C MET A 1 -13.05 11.83 10.83
N THR A 2 -13.34 12.65 9.82
CA THR A 2 -13.43 14.13 9.95
C THR A 2 -14.39 14.62 11.03
N ALA A 3 -15.59 14.04 11.15
CA ALA A 3 -16.55 14.41 12.20
C ALA A 3 -16.03 14.13 13.62
N LEU A 4 -15.26 13.05 13.81
CA LEU A 4 -14.63 12.72 15.08
C LEU A 4 -13.44 13.64 15.36
N ASN A 5 -12.59 13.90 14.36
CA ASN A 5 -11.44 14.80 14.49
C ASN A 5 -11.87 16.21 14.91
N ASN A 6 -12.98 16.73 14.36
CA ASN A 6 -13.53 18.03 14.72
C ASN A 6 -14.14 18.08 16.13
N ALA A 7 -14.52 16.93 16.69
CA ALA A 7 -15.07 16.84 18.04
C ALA A 7 -13.99 16.76 19.13
N VAL A 8 -12.75 16.41 18.77
CA VAL A 8 -11.63 16.28 19.70
C VAL A 8 -10.92 17.62 19.85
N ARG A 9 -10.71 18.07 21.10
CA ARG A 9 -9.91 19.28 21.39
C ARG A 9 -8.43 18.95 21.25
N HIS A 10 -7.69 19.77 20.49
CA HIS A 10 -6.25 19.62 20.37
C HIS A 10 -5.54 20.09 21.65
N ALA A 11 -4.76 19.20 22.28
CA ALA A 11 -3.75 19.60 23.25
C ALA A 11 -2.55 20.20 22.51
N THR A 12 -1.96 21.26 23.05
CA THR A 12 -0.89 22.02 22.38
C THR A 12 0.52 21.52 22.68
N ASP A 13 0.68 20.55 23.59
CA ASP A 13 1.99 20.05 24.04
C ASP A 13 2.02 18.52 24.04
N GLY A 14 2.73 17.95 23.06
CA GLY A 14 2.93 16.50 22.89
C GLY A 14 1.68 15.72 22.43
N PHE A 15 1.90 14.49 21.96
CA PHE A 15 0.84 13.54 21.65
C PHE A 15 1.24 12.11 22.02
N ILE A 16 0.25 11.28 22.34
CA ILE A 16 0.42 9.83 22.50
C ILE A 16 -0.24 9.18 21.28
N GLY A 17 0.56 8.49 20.47
CA GLY A 17 0.07 7.70 19.36
C GLY A 17 -0.30 6.29 19.82
N ILE A 18 -1.53 5.87 19.54
CA ILE A 18 -1.96 4.48 19.70
C ILE A 18 -2.12 3.91 18.29
N LEU A 19 -1.39 2.84 17.99
CA LEU A 19 -1.49 2.13 16.73
C LEU A 19 -2.29 0.84 16.95
N ASP A 20 -3.45 0.77 16.32
CA ASP A 20 -4.27 -0.44 16.19
C ASP A 20 -4.34 -0.80 14.71
N MET A 21 -3.81 -1.97 14.34
CA MET A 21 -3.72 -2.38 12.96
C MET A 21 -3.85 -3.89 12.79
N PHE A 22 -4.18 -4.30 11.57
CA PHE A 22 -4.31 -5.69 11.19
C PHE A 22 -2.97 -6.44 11.34
N GLY A 23 -3.07 -7.70 11.76
CA GLY A 23 -1.93 -8.61 11.81
C GLY A 23 -1.58 -9.14 10.42
N PHE A 24 -0.56 -9.99 10.36
CA PHE A 24 -0.23 -10.76 9.15
C PHE A 24 -1.38 -11.70 8.75
N GLU A 25 -1.72 -11.76 7.47
CA GLU A 25 -2.84 -12.53 6.94
C GLU A 25 -2.39 -13.46 5.78
N ASP A 26 -2.89 -14.70 5.77
CA ASP A 26 -2.70 -15.67 4.67
C ASP A 26 -4.02 -16.42 4.33
N PRO A 27 -5.08 -15.71 3.92
CA PRO A 27 -6.30 -16.35 3.45
C PRO A 27 -6.08 -16.96 2.05
N LYS A 28 -6.96 -17.89 1.69
CA LYS A 28 -6.91 -18.60 0.40
C LYS A 28 -8.24 -18.37 -0.33
N PRO A 29 -8.27 -17.55 -1.41
CA PRO A 29 -7.14 -16.85 -2.04
C PRO A 29 -6.68 -15.58 -1.29
N SER A 30 -5.40 -15.23 -1.38
CA SER A 30 -4.87 -13.93 -0.94
C SER A 30 -4.85 -12.96 -2.12
N GLN A 31 -5.43 -11.77 -1.94
CA GLN A 31 -5.59 -10.73 -2.97
C GLN A 31 -4.74 -9.48 -2.68
N LEU A 32 -4.97 -8.38 -3.41
CA LEU A 32 -4.17 -7.15 -3.34
C LEU A 32 -4.22 -6.50 -1.95
N GLU A 33 -5.37 -6.52 -1.31
CA GLU A 33 -5.59 -5.98 0.04
C GLU A 33 -4.70 -6.71 1.05
N HIS A 34 -4.59 -8.03 0.92
CA HIS A 34 -3.75 -8.86 1.77
C HIS A 34 -2.27 -8.59 1.53
N LEU A 35 -1.87 -8.30 0.28
CA LEU A 35 -0.49 -7.86 -0.02
C LEU A 35 -0.17 -6.53 0.68
N CYS A 36 -1.13 -5.59 0.71
CA CYS A 36 -1.00 -4.31 1.40
C CYS A 36 -0.95 -4.48 2.94
N ILE A 37 -1.82 -5.33 3.50
CA ILE A 37 -1.81 -5.67 4.93
C ILE A 37 -0.46 -6.28 5.33
N ASN A 38 0.01 -7.26 4.56
CA ASN A 38 1.28 -7.95 4.83
C ASN A 38 2.49 -7.02 4.62
N LEU A 39 2.45 -6.08 3.68
CA LEU A 39 3.47 -5.03 3.58
C LEU A 39 3.52 -4.15 4.84
N CYS A 40 2.36 -3.81 5.40
CA CYS A 40 2.28 -3.06 6.65
C CYS A 40 2.89 -3.86 7.82
N ALA A 41 2.56 -5.15 7.92
CA ALA A 41 3.14 -6.05 8.90
C ALA A 41 4.67 -6.18 8.76
N GLU A 42 5.18 -6.32 7.53
CA GLU A 42 6.62 -6.31 7.24
C GLU A 42 7.29 -5.00 7.70
N THR A 43 6.67 -3.86 7.40
CA THR A 43 7.20 -2.53 7.76
C THR A 43 7.24 -2.35 9.28
N MET A 44 6.20 -2.77 9.99
CA MET A 44 6.21 -2.81 11.46
C MET A 44 7.29 -3.72 12.03
N GLN A 45 7.45 -4.92 11.47
CA GLN A 45 8.47 -5.86 11.92
C GLN A 45 9.88 -5.26 11.74
N HIS A 46 10.10 -4.56 10.62
CA HIS A 46 11.35 -3.85 10.38
C HIS A 46 11.60 -2.72 11.39
N PHE A 47 10.55 -1.94 11.69
CA PHE A 47 10.59 -0.89 12.71
C PHE A 47 10.94 -1.49 14.09
N TYR A 48 10.28 -2.56 14.50
CA TYR A 48 10.55 -3.24 15.76
C TYR A 48 12.00 -3.75 15.83
N ASN A 49 12.47 -4.44 14.79
CA ASN A 49 13.84 -4.96 14.75
C ASN A 49 14.89 -3.85 14.84
N THR A 50 14.64 -2.71 14.19
CA THR A 50 15.54 -1.56 14.22
C THR A 50 15.53 -0.86 15.57
N HIS A 51 14.36 -0.57 16.14
CA HIS A 51 14.28 0.21 17.38
C HIS A 51 14.58 -0.61 18.64
N ILE A 52 14.17 -1.87 18.72
CA ILE A 52 14.41 -2.67 19.92
C ILE A 52 15.83 -3.19 19.95
N PHE A 53 16.39 -3.62 18.82
CA PHE A 53 17.72 -4.24 18.81
C PHE A 53 18.83 -3.25 18.46
N LYS A 54 18.75 -2.54 17.31
CA LYS A 54 19.85 -1.67 16.88
C LYS A 54 20.02 -0.46 17.81
N SER A 55 18.92 0.23 18.14
CA SER A 55 19.00 1.41 19.02
C SER A 55 19.50 1.07 20.43
N SER A 56 19.11 -0.08 20.98
CA SER A 56 19.61 -0.54 22.29
C SER A 56 21.11 -0.83 22.27
N ILE A 57 21.61 -1.46 21.21
CA ILE A 57 23.06 -1.74 21.04
C ILE A 57 23.84 -0.44 20.83
N GLU A 58 23.31 0.51 20.07
CA GLU A 58 23.91 1.85 19.88
C GLU A 58 23.98 2.61 21.21
N SER A 59 22.92 2.60 22.02
CA SER A 59 22.91 3.24 23.35
C SER A 59 23.94 2.60 24.31
N CYS A 60 24.05 1.26 24.33
CA CYS A 60 25.11 0.57 25.08
C CYS A 60 26.49 1.11 24.69
N ARG A 61 26.74 1.22 23.39
CA ARG A 61 28.02 1.63 22.82
C ARG A 61 28.35 3.07 23.19
N ASP A 62 27.36 3.97 23.09
CA ASP A 62 27.51 5.38 23.43
C ASP A 62 27.79 5.59 24.92
N GLU A 63 27.25 4.72 25.78
CA GLU A 63 27.52 4.70 27.22
C GLU A 63 28.82 3.95 27.61
N GLY A 64 29.55 3.38 26.63
CA GLY A 64 30.78 2.64 26.86
C GLY A 64 30.58 1.25 27.51
N ILE A 65 29.37 0.72 27.48
CA ILE A 65 29.01 -0.60 27.99
C ILE A 65 29.37 -1.65 26.94
N ARG A 66 30.12 -2.68 27.33
CA ARG A 66 30.40 -3.84 26.46
C ARG A 66 29.15 -4.72 26.38
N CYS A 67 28.39 -4.56 25.31
CA CYS A 67 27.27 -5.42 24.98
C CYS A 67 27.78 -6.55 24.06
N ASP A 68 28.20 -7.67 24.65
CA ASP A 68 28.73 -8.86 23.96
C ASP A 68 27.62 -9.73 23.32
N VAL A 69 26.37 -9.25 23.31
CA VAL A 69 25.21 -9.97 22.77
C VAL A 69 24.93 -9.50 21.35
N GLU A 70 25.34 -10.31 20.37
CA GLU A 70 24.92 -10.15 18.98
C GLU A 70 23.48 -10.65 18.85
N VAL A 71 22.53 -9.73 18.69
CA VAL A 71 21.13 -10.11 18.51
C VAL A 71 20.89 -10.46 17.04
N ASP A 72 20.71 -11.74 16.77
CA ASP A 72 20.28 -12.23 15.46
C ASP A 72 18.78 -11.97 15.26
N TYR A 73 18.43 -11.28 14.18
CA TYR A 73 17.04 -11.06 13.77
C TYR A 73 16.91 -11.20 12.26
N VAL A 74 15.70 -11.58 11.81
CA VAL A 74 15.42 -11.76 10.38
C VAL A 74 15.43 -10.41 9.68
N ASP A 75 16.36 -10.21 8.76
CA ASP A 75 16.35 -9.07 7.86
C ASP A 75 15.25 -9.22 6.80
N ASN A 76 14.19 -8.44 6.97
CA ASN A 76 13.03 -8.41 6.10
C ASN A 76 13.03 -7.25 5.10
N VAL A 77 14.08 -6.42 5.07
CA VAL A 77 14.27 -5.35 4.07
C VAL A 77 14.10 -5.84 2.63
N PRO A 78 14.66 -7.00 2.23
CA PRO A 78 14.49 -7.48 0.85
C PRO A 78 13.03 -7.75 0.46
N CYS A 79 12.16 -8.05 1.43
CA CYS A 79 10.73 -8.26 1.19
C CYS A 79 9.99 -6.93 1.02
N ILE A 80 10.27 -5.95 1.88
CA ILE A 80 9.71 -4.59 1.77
C ILE A 80 10.11 -3.94 0.44
N ASP A 81 11.39 -4.07 0.07
CA ASP A 81 11.93 -3.54 -1.19
C ASP A 81 11.28 -4.20 -2.42
N LEU A 82 11.02 -5.51 -2.37
CA LEU A 82 10.33 -6.25 -3.43
C LEU A 82 8.93 -5.67 -3.66
N ILE A 83 8.14 -5.51 -2.60
CA ILE A 83 6.73 -5.14 -2.72
C ILE A 83 6.59 -3.65 -3.08
N SER A 84 7.28 -2.78 -2.32
CA SER A 84 7.03 -1.34 -2.34
C SER A 84 8.18 -0.52 -2.93
N SER A 85 9.41 -1.03 -2.86
CA SER A 85 10.64 -0.26 -3.12
C SER A 85 10.81 1.01 -2.27
N LEU A 86 10.03 1.15 -1.18
CA LEU A 86 10.01 2.35 -0.33
C LEU A 86 11.26 2.53 0.52
N LEU A 87 11.92 1.45 0.95
CA LEU A 87 12.98 1.54 1.97
C LEU A 87 14.26 2.22 1.45
N ARG A 88 14.49 2.20 0.13
CA ARG A 88 15.62 2.90 -0.50
C ARG A 88 15.49 4.42 -0.45
N LEU A 89 14.26 4.92 -0.41
CA LEU A 89 13.95 6.35 -0.27
C LEU A 89 14.14 6.82 1.18
N PHE A 90 13.80 5.99 2.17
CA PHE A 90 13.91 6.35 3.59
C PHE A 90 15.32 6.21 4.17
N LEU A 91 16.16 5.31 3.65
CA LEU A 91 17.50 5.06 4.21
C LEU A 91 18.62 5.94 3.62
N GLY A 92 18.32 6.92 2.77
CA GLY A 92 19.33 7.87 2.25
C GLY A 92 20.50 7.22 1.52
N VAL A 93 20.31 5.98 1.03
CA VAL A 93 21.37 5.22 0.37
C VAL A 93 21.57 5.81 -1.02
N ASN A 94 22.53 6.72 -1.16
CA ASN A 94 23.03 7.22 -2.44
C ASN A 94 23.67 6.07 -3.23
N ARG A 95 22.85 5.30 -3.95
CA ARG A 95 23.31 4.34 -4.97
C ARG A 95 23.26 5.02 -6.34
N PRO A 96 24.22 4.72 -7.24
CA PRO A 96 24.27 5.37 -8.55
C PRO A 96 23.00 5.10 -9.35
N ALA A 97 22.46 6.14 -10.00
CA ALA A 97 21.20 6.15 -10.74
C ALA A 97 21.04 5.04 -11.81
N TYR A 98 22.14 4.44 -12.27
CA TYR A 98 22.10 3.31 -13.21
C TYR A 98 21.62 2.00 -12.57
N PHE A 99 21.72 1.86 -11.24
CA PHE A 99 21.23 0.70 -10.49
C PHE A 99 19.76 0.86 -10.04
N ASP A 100 19.25 2.10 -10.07
CA ASP A 100 17.89 2.48 -9.65
C ASP A 100 16.82 2.08 -10.68
N LEU A 101 17.21 2.00 -11.97
CA LEU A 101 16.32 1.59 -13.04
C LEU A 101 15.91 0.10 -12.99
N GLN A 102 16.55 -0.72 -12.15
CA GLN A 102 16.56 -2.17 -12.34
C GLN A 102 15.65 -2.95 -11.40
N ARG A 103 14.97 -2.32 -10.42
CA ARG A 103 14.10 -3.03 -9.47
C ARG A 103 12.89 -2.20 -9.04
N THR A 104 11.97 -1.94 -9.97
CA THR A 104 10.62 -1.43 -9.65
C THR A 104 9.89 -2.42 -8.74
N GLY A 105 9.28 -1.92 -7.66
CA GLY A 105 8.50 -2.73 -6.72
C GLY A 105 7.21 -3.26 -7.34
N LEU A 106 6.66 -4.32 -6.75
CA LEU A 106 5.44 -4.98 -7.25
C LEU A 106 4.26 -4.01 -7.42
N LEU A 107 4.08 -3.06 -6.49
CA LEU A 107 3.00 -2.07 -6.55
C LEU A 107 3.20 -1.08 -7.72
N SER A 108 4.42 -0.58 -7.91
CA SER A 108 4.69 0.32 -9.04
C SER A 108 4.60 -0.40 -10.39
N MET A 109 4.96 -1.68 -10.46
CA MET A 109 4.69 -2.50 -11.64
C MET A 109 3.18 -2.64 -11.91
N LEU A 110 2.36 -2.72 -10.85
CA LEU A 110 0.90 -2.83 -10.97
C LEU A 110 0.30 -1.53 -11.50
N ASP A 111 0.78 -0.37 -11.05
CA ASP A 111 0.35 0.94 -11.56
C ASP A 111 0.65 1.10 -13.05
N VAL A 112 1.86 0.72 -13.47
CA VAL A 112 2.26 0.78 -14.89
C VAL A 112 1.38 -0.17 -15.71
N GLU A 113 1.12 -1.38 -15.24
CA GLU A 113 0.28 -2.34 -15.94
C GLU A 113 -1.17 -1.88 -16.05
N GLY A 114 -1.72 -1.28 -14.98
CA GLY A 114 -3.07 -0.71 -14.96
C GLY A 114 -3.21 0.44 -15.94
N SER A 115 -2.19 1.31 -16.05
CA SER A 115 -2.18 2.45 -16.97
C SER A 115 -2.20 2.06 -18.44
N ILE A 116 -1.70 0.88 -18.80
CA ILE A 116 -1.68 0.39 -20.20
C ILE A 116 -2.82 -0.59 -20.49
N HIS A 117 -3.77 -0.75 -19.57
CA HIS A 117 -4.85 -1.73 -19.65
C HIS A 117 -4.34 -3.15 -19.90
N GLY A 118 -3.28 -3.54 -19.18
CA GLY A 118 -2.75 -4.90 -19.22
C GLY A 118 -3.67 -5.94 -18.58
N THR A 119 -3.15 -7.15 -18.44
CA THR A 119 -3.86 -8.32 -17.88
C THR A 119 -3.16 -8.84 -16.63
N ALA A 120 -3.88 -9.60 -15.79
CA ALA A 120 -3.28 -10.23 -14.61
C ALA A 120 -2.11 -11.15 -15.01
N GLU A 121 -2.25 -11.89 -16.11
CA GLU A 121 -1.22 -12.79 -16.64
C GLU A 121 0.01 -12.02 -17.11
N SER A 122 -0.16 -10.90 -17.80
CA SER A 122 0.96 -10.07 -18.25
C SER A 122 1.68 -9.39 -17.08
N TYR A 123 0.94 -8.95 -16.06
CA TYR A 123 1.51 -8.46 -14.80
C TYR A 123 2.40 -9.53 -14.13
N VAL A 124 1.85 -10.71 -13.89
CA VAL A 124 2.57 -11.80 -13.20
C VAL A 124 3.77 -12.27 -14.02
N ALA A 125 3.66 -12.36 -15.34
CA ALA A 125 4.77 -12.69 -16.21
C ALA A 125 5.92 -11.67 -16.08
N LYS A 126 5.61 -10.36 -16.08
CA LYS A 126 6.59 -9.29 -15.87
C LYS A 126 7.23 -9.37 -14.49
N VAL A 127 6.44 -9.60 -13.43
CA VAL A 127 6.93 -9.80 -12.05
C VAL A 127 7.94 -10.94 -11.99
N LYS A 128 7.58 -12.12 -12.53
CA LYS A 128 8.45 -13.30 -12.55
C LYS A 128 9.76 -13.07 -13.31
N VAL A 129 9.73 -12.33 -14.41
CA VAL A 129 10.93 -12.00 -15.21
C VAL A 129 11.81 -10.99 -14.48
N GLN A 130 11.22 -9.90 -14.00
CA GLN A 130 11.94 -8.78 -13.39
C GLN A 130 12.60 -9.17 -12.06
N HIS A 131 11.90 -9.98 -11.25
CA HIS A 131 12.34 -10.34 -9.90
C HIS A 131 12.79 -11.81 -9.78
N LYS A 132 13.14 -12.46 -10.89
CA LYS A 132 13.56 -13.87 -10.94
C LYS A 132 14.67 -14.25 -9.95
N GLN A 133 15.59 -13.31 -9.68
CA GLN A 133 16.73 -13.52 -8.78
C GLN A 133 16.45 -13.10 -7.33
N ASN A 134 15.26 -12.56 -7.04
CA ASN A 134 14.91 -12.14 -5.69
C ASN A 134 14.57 -13.37 -4.84
N PRO A 135 15.30 -13.65 -3.73
CA PRO A 135 15.07 -14.83 -2.90
C PRO A 135 13.70 -14.82 -2.19
N ARG A 136 13.05 -13.66 -2.11
CA ARG A 136 11.73 -13.50 -1.50
C ARG A 136 10.59 -13.87 -2.46
N LEU A 137 10.83 -13.89 -3.76
CA LEU A 137 9.82 -14.30 -4.75
C LEU A 137 9.95 -15.82 -5.03
N PHE A 138 8.83 -16.53 -4.99
CA PHE A 138 8.79 -17.95 -5.36
C PHE A 138 7.63 -18.25 -6.30
N GLU A 139 7.74 -19.36 -7.05
CA GLU A 139 6.67 -19.87 -7.89
C GLU A 139 5.78 -20.86 -7.10
N PRO A 140 4.48 -20.57 -6.93
CA PRO A 140 3.54 -21.48 -6.27
C PRO A 140 3.38 -22.81 -7.02
N ARG A 141 2.94 -23.84 -6.31
CA ARG A 141 2.55 -25.14 -6.88
C ARG A 141 1.09 -25.45 -6.52
N PRO A 142 0.21 -25.78 -7.48
CA PRO A 142 0.46 -25.89 -8.92
C PRO A 142 0.81 -24.55 -9.57
N VAL A 143 1.49 -24.60 -10.72
CA VAL A 143 1.85 -23.39 -11.47
C VAL A 143 0.59 -22.77 -12.04
N ASP A 144 0.39 -21.49 -11.74
CA ASP A 144 -0.68 -20.66 -12.27
C ASP A 144 -0.07 -19.39 -12.89
N CYS A 145 -0.60 -18.99 -14.05
CA CYS A 145 -0.16 -17.81 -14.78
C CYS A 145 -0.61 -16.51 -14.10
N ARG A 146 -1.61 -16.56 -13.21
CA ARG A 146 -2.14 -15.42 -12.46
C ARG A 146 -1.68 -15.36 -11.02
N SER A 147 -0.87 -16.32 -10.57
CA SER A 147 -0.42 -16.38 -9.17
C SER A 147 1.09 -16.25 -9.03
N PHE A 148 1.52 -15.62 -7.93
CA PHE A 148 2.92 -15.55 -7.50
C PHE A 148 3.03 -15.68 -5.98
N GLY A 149 4.20 -16.09 -5.49
CA GLY A 149 4.42 -16.32 -4.06
C GLY A 149 5.46 -15.39 -3.46
N ILE A 150 5.23 -14.91 -2.24
CA ILE A 150 6.19 -14.12 -1.47
C ILE A 150 6.55 -14.82 -0.14
N GLN A 151 7.84 -14.90 0.15
CA GLN A 151 8.38 -15.34 1.43
C GLN A 151 8.50 -14.15 2.39
N HIS A 152 7.44 -13.93 3.16
CA HIS A 152 7.40 -12.95 4.24
C HIS A 152 8.21 -13.40 5.47
N PHE A 153 8.39 -12.49 6.44
CA PHE A 153 8.98 -12.82 7.73
C PHE A 153 8.16 -13.87 8.50
N ALA A 154 6.83 -13.79 8.40
CA ALA A 154 5.90 -14.65 9.13
C ALA A 154 5.57 -15.96 8.38
N GLY A 155 5.81 -16.04 7.07
CA GLY A 155 5.44 -17.24 6.31
C GLY A 155 5.48 -17.04 4.79
N ARG A 156 5.05 -18.07 4.06
CA ARG A 156 4.93 -18.04 2.59
C ARG A 156 3.47 -17.80 2.21
N VAL A 157 3.22 -16.74 1.46
CA VAL A 157 1.87 -16.40 0.98
C VAL A 157 1.85 -16.52 -0.53
N THR A 158 0.76 -17.09 -1.07
CA THR A 158 0.51 -17.14 -2.52
C THR A 158 -0.61 -16.16 -2.84
N TYR A 159 -0.30 -15.19 -3.69
CA TYR A 159 -1.24 -14.16 -4.12
C TYR A 159 -1.84 -14.53 -5.48
N ASP A 160 -3.16 -14.41 -5.57
CA ASP A 160 -3.93 -14.49 -6.81
C ASP A 160 -4.10 -13.08 -7.38
N ALA A 161 -3.46 -12.83 -8.52
CA ALA A 161 -3.46 -11.53 -9.18
C ALA A 161 -4.69 -11.28 -10.08
N SER A 162 -5.65 -12.20 -10.12
CA SER A 162 -6.82 -12.13 -11.04
C SER A 162 -7.52 -10.77 -10.98
N ASP A 163 -7.73 -10.23 -9.77
CA ASP A 163 -8.45 -8.98 -9.54
C ASP A 163 -7.53 -7.80 -9.18
N PHE A 164 -6.21 -7.96 -9.22
CA PHE A 164 -5.26 -6.92 -8.76
C PHE A 164 -5.42 -5.62 -9.55
N LEU A 165 -5.52 -5.71 -10.88
CA LEU A 165 -5.62 -4.52 -11.74
C LEU A 165 -6.92 -3.77 -11.52
N ASP A 166 -8.05 -4.50 -11.43
CA ASP A 166 -9.36 -3.89 -11.21
C ASP A 166 -9.48 -3.27 -9.82
N THR A 167 -8.94 -3.95 -8.80
CA THR A 167 -8.87 -3.43 -7.43
C THR A 167 -7.99 -2.18 -7.35
N ASN A 168 -6.87 -2.14 -8.08
CA ASN A 168 -5.95 -0.99 -8.08
C ASN A 168 -6.48 0.23 -8.86
N LYS A 169 -7.47 0.07 -9.75
CA LYS A 169 -8.01 1.20 -10.52
C LYS A 169 -8.63 2.26 -9.61
N ASP A 170 -9.28 1.84 -8.52
CA ASP A 170 -9.92 2.74 -7.55
C ASP A 170 -10.82 3.81 -8.21
N VAL A 171 -11.65 3.42 -9.21
CA VAL A 171 -12.52 4.35 -9.94
C VAL A 171 -14.01 4.07 -9.79
N VAL A 172 -14.80 5.14 -9.71
CA VAL A 172 -16.27 5.15 -9.79
C VAL A 172 -16.72 5.99 -11.00
N PRO A 173 -17.57 5.43 -11.89
CA PRO A 173 -18.20 6.16 -12.99
C PRO A 173 -19.04 7.38 -12.56
N ASP A 174 -19.08 8.40 -13.42
CA ASP A 174 -19.80 9.64 -13.14
C ASP A 174 -21.33 9.53 -13.16
N ASP A 175 -21.88 8.58 -13.90
CA ASP A 175 -23.30 8.26 -13.90
C ASP A 175 -23.78 7.77 -12.52
N LEU A 176 -22.98 6.92 -11.84
CA LEU A 176 -23.23 6.50 -10.47
C LEU A 176 -23.12 7.67 -9.48
N VAL A 177 -22.10 8.52 -9.64
CA VAL A 177 -21.93 9.70 -8.79
C VAL A 177 -23.10 10.68 -8.95
N ALA A 178 -23.59 10.89 -10.19
CA ALA A 178 -24.70 11.80 -10.48
C ALA A 178 -26.01 11.43 -9.76
N VAL A 179 -26.23 10.16 -9.44
CA VAL A 179 -27.40 9.70 -8.67
C VAL A 179 -27.45 10.35 -7.27
N PHE A 180 -26.29 10.69 -6.69
CA PHE A 180 -26.21 11.31 -5.37
C PHE A 180 -26.45 12.83 -5.37
N TYR A 181 -26.73 13.43 -6.53
CA TYR A 181 -27.02 14.85 -6.61
C TYR A 181 -28.31 15.23 -5.88
N LYS A 182 -28.37 16.43 -5.30
CA LYS A 182 -29.47 16.93 -4.46
C LYS A 182 -30.87 16.87 -5.10
N HIS A 183 -30.96 16.87 -6.43
CA HIS A 183 -32.24 16.76 -7.14
C HIS A 183 -32.74 15.33 -7.29
N THR A 184 -31.84 14.35 -7.16
CA THR A 184 -32.10 12.92 -7.35
C THR A 184 -32.06 12.16 -6.02
N CYS A 185 -31.26 12.63 -5.06
CA CYS A 185 -31.07 12.00 -3.75
C CYS A 185 -31.60 12.90 -2.62
N SER A 186 -32.60 12.42 -1.88
CA SER A 186 -33.13 13.09 -0.69
C SER A 186 -32.29 12.83 0.57
N PHE A 187 -31.34 11.90 0.51
CA PHE A 187 -30.45 11.57 1.62
C PHE A 187 -29.20 12.46 1.58
N GLY A 188 -29.28 13.61 2.26
CA GLY A 188 -28.24 14.65 2.21
C GLY A 188 -26.84 14.20 2.60
N PHE A 189 -26.69 13.12 3.38
CA PHE A 189 -25.37 12.56 3.69
C PHE A 189 -24.67 11.97 2.46
N ALA A 190 -25.39 11.29 1.57
CA ALA A 190 -24.80 10.75 0.33
C ALA A 190 -24.36 11.88 -0.61
N THR A 191 -25.14 12.95 -0.71
CA THR A 191 -24.74 14.17 -1.44
C THR A 191 -23.51 14.84 -0.82
N HIS A 192 -23.41 14.84 0.52
CA HIS A 192 -22.24 15.37 1.22
C HIS A 192 -20.98 14.53 0.97
N LEU A 193 -21.11 13.20 0.96
CA LEU A 193 -20.00 12.27 0.75
C LEU A 193 -19.28 12.49 -0.59
N PHE A 194 -20.03 12.77 -1.66
CA PHE A 194 -19.50 13.04 -3.00
C PHE A 194 -19.53 14.53 -3.36
N GLY A 195 -19.49 15.42 -2.38
CA GLY A 195 -19.72 16.86 -2.60
C GLY A 195 -18.71 17.50 -3.56
N SER A 196 -17.44 17.12 -3.48
CA SER A 196 -16.37 17.61 -4.34
C SER A 196 -16.54 17.14 -5.78
N GLU A 197 -16.83 15.85 -5.96
CA GLU A 197 -17.03 15.18 -7.23
C GLU A 197 -18.31 15.71 -7.92
N LEU A 198 -19.41 15.84 -7.18
CA LEU A 198 -20.67 16.42 -7.67
C LEU A 198 -20.49 17.89 -8.08
N LYS A 199 -19.73 18.68 -7.32
CA LYS A 199 -19.43 20.07 -7.68
C LYS A 199 -18.62 20.14 -8.98
N ALA A 200 -17.64 19.25 -9.16
CA ALA A 200 -16.86 19.16 -10.38
C ALA A 200 -17.70 18.67 -11.59
N LEU A 201 -18.60 17.70 -11.36
CA LEU A 201 -19.45 17.13 -12.40
C LEU A 201 -20.47 18.15 -12.94
N TYR A 202 -21.14 18.87 -12.04
CA TYR A 202 -22.17 19.87 -12.36
C TYR A 202 -21.62 21.29 -12.62
N ALA A 203 -20.29 21.47 -12.68
CA ALA A 203 -19.69 22.71 -13.19
C ALA A 203 -19.90 22.89 -14.71
N SER A 204 -20.44 21.88 -15.39
CA SER A 204 -20.79 21.87 -16.81
C SER A 204 -22.25 21.43 -16.99
N ASP A 205 -22.93 21.92 -18.03
CA ASP A 205 -24.37 21.74 -18.21
C ASP A 205 -24.81 20.33 -18.66
N THR A 206 -23.86 19.44 -19.02
CA THR A 206 -24.17 18.08 -19.50
C THR A 206 -23.58 17.02 -18.56
N VAL A 207 -24.45 16.19 -18.00
CA VAL A 207 -24.15 15.07 -17.09
C VAL A 207 -25.08 13.90 -17.46
N PRO A 208 -24.60 12.64 -17.59
CA PRO A 208 -23.22 12.17 -17.40
C PRO A 208 -22.28 12.57 -18.55
N ARG A 209 -20.98 12.62 -18.28
CA ARG A 209 -19.90 13.00 -19.19
C ARG A 209 -19.04 11.80 -19.63
N GLY A 210 -19.21 10.63 -19.00
CA GLY A 210 -18.36 9.47 -19.21
C GLY A 210 -16.98 9.63 -18.55
N VAL A 211 -16.87 10.47 -17.51
CA VAL A 211 -15.64 10.59 -16.70
C VAL A 211 -15.67 9.62 -15.52
N SER A 212 -14.53 9.43 -14.88
CA SER A 212 -14.42 8.60 -13.67
C SER A 212 -13.83 9.41 -12.53
N PHE A 213 -14.34 9.17 -11.33
CA PHE A 213 -13.84 9.72 -10.07
C PHE A 213 -13.16 8.62 -9.26
N ARG A 214 -12.43 8.97 -8.20
CA ARG A 214 -11.94 7.96 -7.26
C ARG A 214 -13.09 7.43 -6.39
N ILE A 215 -13.04 6.15 -6.01
CA ILE A 215 -14.06 5.55 -5.12
C ILE A 215 -13.95 6.18 -3.72
N SER A 216 -12.73 6.38 -3.23
CA SER A 216 -12.50 7.07 -1.96
C SER A 216 -12.72 8.57 -2.16
N PRO A 217 -13.72 9.18 -1.50
CA PRO A 217 -13.93 10.61 -1.58
C PRO A 217 -12.72 11.34 -1.00
N THR A 218 -12.23 12.33 -1.73
CA THR A 218 -11.12 13.15 -1.24
C THR A 218 -11.58 13.91 0.00
N SER A 219 -10.86 13.76 1.12
CA SER A 219 -11.18 14.50 2.33
C SER A 219 -11.12 16.01 2.05
N HIS A 220 -12.16 16.74 2.46
CA HIS A 220 -12.29 18.20 2.29
C HIS A 220 -11.14 19.05 2.87
N THR A 221 -10.12 18.45 3.50
CA THR A 221 -8.93 19.11 4.02
C THR A 221 -7.85 19.43 2.98
N ASP A 222 -7.99 18.95 1.73
CA ASP A 222 -7.02 19.22 0.64
C ASP A 222 -7.50 20.29 -0.38
N LEU A 223 -8.40 21.20 0.03
CA LEU A 223 -8.84 22.36 -0.76
C LEU A 223 -8.62 23.68 -0.03
#